data_AF-A0A660UG02-F1
#
_entry.id   AF-A0A660UG02-F1
#
_cell.length_a   1.000
_cell.length_b   1.000
_cell.length_c   1.000
_cell.angle_alpha   90.00
_cell.angle_beta   90.00
_cell.angle_gamma   90.00
#
_symmetry.space_group_name_H-M   'P 1'
#
loop_
_entity.id
_entity.type
_entity.pdbx_description
1 polymer ?
#
loop_
_entity_poly.entity_id
_entity_poly.type
_entity_poly.pdbx_seq_one_letter_code
_entity_poly.pdbx_strand_id
1 'polypeptide(L)'
;TRAVAPQDPRIDALCLRRAQEVSVYANPSAFAWYPFWDAYEFSGKSQALEDCWDSQVAFWVYEDIADAIEKMNGGAGNVLSAPVKRLLGIRFAGLVTAGSQTTTRGHSRTTATAGVRDRPSYAMPDSPSVFLDHSPTGRLCNDEVDVIHCAVSVLLDSRFIFPFMKELCSEKLHSFYPDFVQSGQPIESRHNQITILQSDLKVIDKTDSAHELYRYGKGAVVRLDLICEYQFNRSGYDAIKPNLIKKQLGQPEDTEERDDT
;
A
#
# COMPACT_ATOMS: atom_id res chain seq x y z
N THR A 1 -23.27 -27.16 -0.70
CA THR A 1 -22.24 -26.96 0.35
C THR A 1 -21.24 -28.10 0.25
N ARG A 2 -20.08 -27.86 -0.39
CA ARG A 2 -19.03 -28.87 -0.47
C ARG A 2 -18.32 -28.87 0.88
N ALA A 3 -18.43 -29.96 1.63
CA ALA A 3 -17.72 -30.12 2.89
C ALA A 3 -16.21 -29.98 2.63
N VAL A 4 -15.58 -28.97 3.22
CA VAL A 4 -14.12 -28.86 3.25
C VAL A 4 -13.63 -30.06 4.05
N ALA A 5 -12.74 -30.87 3.47
CA ALA A 5 -12.18 -32.02 4.15
C ALA A 5 -11.54 -31.56 5.48
N PRO A 6 -11.66 -32.33 6.57
CA PRO A 6 -11.05 -31.95 7.84
C PRO A 6 -9.55 -31.74 7.63
N GLN A 7 -9.09 -30.53 7.94
CA GLN A 7 -7.70 -30.13 7.76
C GLN A 7 -6.80 -31.02 8.62
N ASP A 8 -5.66 -31.46 8.05
CA ASP A 8 -4.68 -32.29 8.78
C ASP A 8 -4.32 -31.60 10.11
N PRO A 9 -4.52 -32.28 11.26
CA PRO A 9 -4.20 -31.72 12.58
C PRO A 9 -2.77 -31.18 12.70
N ARG A 10 -1.80 -31.73 11.95
CA ARG A 10 -0.42 -31.24 11.91
C ARG A 10 -0.31 -29.88 11.23
N ILE A 11 -1.06 -29.68 10.15
CA ILE A 11 -1.12 -28.41 9.42
C ILE A 11 -1.83 -27.36 10.29
N ASP A 12 -2.94 -27.72 10.93
CA ASP A 12 -3.63 -26.82 11.86
C ASP A 12 -2.72 -26.37 13.00
N ALA A 13 -1.98 -27.30 13.63
CA ALA A 13 -1.02 -26.97 14.68
C ALA A 13 0.10 -26.04 14.20
N LEU A 14 0.58 -26.21 12.96
CA LEU A 14 1.58 -25.32 12.35
C LEU A 14 1.02 -23.92 12.10
N CYS A 15 -0.19 -23.83 11.53
CA CYS A 15 -0.88 -22.56 11.30
C CYS A 15 -1.15 -21.82 12.61
N LEU A 16 -1.58 -22.54 13.65
CA LEU A 16 -1.82 -21.97 14.97
C LEU A 16 -0.53 -21.47 15.61
N ARG A 17 0.56 -22.24 15.55
CA ARG A 17 1.87 -21.80 16.03
C ARG A 17 2.30 -20.52 15.34
N ARG A 18 2.23 -20.47 14.01
CA ARG A 18 2.55 -19.26 13.25
C ARG A 18 1.68 -18.07 13.66
N ALA A 19 0.39 -18.29 13.89
CA ALA A 19 -0.52 -17.25 14.36
C ALA A 19 -0.13 -16.70 15.74
N GLN A 20 0.47 -17.52 16.60
CA GLN A 20 0.94 -17.11 17.93
C GLN A 20 2.27 -16.37 17.89
N GLU A 21 3.04 -16.50 16.82
CA GLU A 21 4.38 -15.88 16.66
C GLU A 21 4.34 -14.51 15.97
N VAL A 22 3.28 -14.21 15.21
CA VAL A 22 3.20 -12.98 14.40
C VAL A 22 2.15 -12.02 14.93
N SER A 23 2.37 -10.73 14.74
CA SER A 23 1.39 -9.67 15.02
C SER A 23 0.39 -9.47 13.89
N VAL A 24 0.79 -9.74 12.64
CA VAL A 24 -0.02 -9.60 11.43
C VAL A 24 0.42 -10.62 10.38
N TYR A 25 -0.51 -11.11 9.56
CA TYR A 25 -0.15 -11.82 8.34
C TYR A 25 0.12 -10.82 7.21
N ALA A 26 1.33 -10.83 6.65
CA ALA A 26 1.66 -10.09 5.44
C ALA A 26 2.58 -10.94 4.57
N ASN A 27 2.35 -10.92 3.26
CA ASN A 27 3.24 -11.55 2.29
C ASN A 27 4.01 -10.42 1.58
N PRO A 28 5.30 -10.57 1.24
CA PRO A 28 6.01 -9.57 0.44
C PRO A 28 5.28 -9.14 -0.84
N SER A 29 4.50 -10.04 -1.46
CA SER A 29 3.66 -9.75 -2.62
C SER A 29 2.51 -8.76 -2.35
N ALA A 30 2.24 -8.42 -1.09
CA ALA A 30 1.33 -7.34 -0.71
C ALA A 30 1.87 -5.97 -1.17
N PHE A 31 3.18 -5.87 -1.37
CA PHE A 31 3.88 -4.71 -1.88
C PHE A 31 4.32 -5.01 -3.31
N ALA A 32 3.64 -4.43 -4.30
CA ALA A 32 3.83 -4.78 -5.72
C ALA A 32 5.27 -4.60 -6.22
N TRP A 33 6.00 -3.65 -5.63
CA TRP A 33 7.40 -3.37 -5.97
C TRP A 33 8.39 -4.41 -5.43
N TYR A 34 8.02 -5.23 -4.45
CA TYR A 34 8.90 -6.29 -3.94
C TYR A 34 9.21 -7.36 -5.01
N PRO A 35 8.21 -8.05 -5.61
CA PRO A 35 8.49 -9.02 -6.68
C PRO A 35 9.00 -8.35 -7.96
N PHE A 36 8.74 -7.06 -8.18
CA PHE A 36 9.34 -6.32 -9.29
C PHE A 36 10.87 -6.25 -9.16
N TRP A 37 11.38 -5.90 -7.98
CA TRP A 37 12.82 -5.81 -7.73
C TRP A 37 13.51 -7.18 -7.71
N ASP A 38 12.80 -8.23 -7.25
CA ASP A 38 13.31 -9.61 -7.28
C ASP A 38 13.58 -10.11 -8.71
N ALA A 39 12.78 -9.66 -9.68
CA ALA A 39 12.87 -10.02 -11.09
C ALA A 39 13.41 -8.87 -11.97
N TYR A 40 14.07 -7.87 -11.38
CA TYR A 40 14.46 -6.67 -12.09
C TYR A 40 15.53 -6.93 -13.17
N GLU A 41 15.31 -6.40 -14.37
CA GLU A 41 16.28 -6.40 -15.46
C GLU A 41 16.57 -4.96 -15.88
N PHE A 42 17.84 -4.59 -15.90
CA PHE A 42 18.26 -3.26 -16.32
C PHE A 42 18.02 -3.06 -17.82
N SER A 43 17.17 -2.08 -18.16
CA SER A 43 16.78 -1.77 -19.55
C SER A 43 17.32 -0.42 -20.05
N GLY A 44 18.02 0.33 -19.20
CA GLY A 44 18.61 1.63 -19.52
C GLY A 44 18.47 2.64 -18.39
N LYS A 45 19.32 3.68 -18.39
CA LYS A 45 19.40 4.69 -17.31
C LYS A 45 18.06 5.39 -17.07
N SER A 46 17.38 5.84 -18.12
CA SER A 46 16.11 6.57 -17.99
C SER A 46 15.01 5.71 -17.36
N GLN A 47 14.87 4.46 -17.80
CA GLN A 47 13.89 3.54 -17.23
C GLN A 47 14.26 3.20 -15.78
N ALA A 48 15.53 2.92 -15.49
CA ALA A 48 15.98 2.64 -14.13
C ALA A 48 15.70 3.81 -13.16
N LEU A 49 15.90 5.06 -13.59
CA LEU A 49 15.58 6.24 -12.78
C LEU A 49 14.08 6.37 -12.50
N GLU A 50 13.23 6.13 -13.50
CA GLU A 50 11.78 6.09 -13.31
C GLU A 50 11.37 4.98 -12.34
N ASP A 51 11.98 3.79 -12.46
CA ASP A 51 11.70 2.62 -11.60
C ASP A 51 12.09 2.89 -10.15
N CYS A 52 13.27 3.46 -9.95
CA CYS A 52 13.73 3.89 -8.63
C CYS A 52 12.76 4.92 -8.03
N TRP A 53 12.39 5.95 -8.80
CA TRP A 53 11.50 7.01 -8.33
C TRP A 53 10.12 6.46 -7.94
N ASP A 54 9.48 5.72 -8.84
CA ASP A 54 8.15 5.14 -8.59
C ASP A 54 8.16 4.20 -7.38
N SER A 55 9.22 3.40 -7.23
CA SER A 55 9.37 2.50 -6.09
C SER A 55 9.61 3.26 -4.77
N GLN A 56 10.33 4.39 -4.82
CA GLN A 56 10.59 5.22 -3.65
C GLN A 56 9.31 5.91 -3.16
N VAL A 57 8.52 6.44 -4.09
CA VAL A 57 7.21 7.02 -3.78
C VAL A 57 6.26 5.96 -3.23
N ALA A 58 6.24 4.75 -3.83
CA ALA A 58 5.47 3.64 -3.30
C ALA A 58 5.91 3.23 -1.89
N PHE A 59 7.22 3.21 -1.64
CA PHE A 59 7.79 2.87 -0.33
C PHE A 59 7.31 3.80 0.78
N TRP A 60 7.28 5.13 0.56
CA TRP A 60 6.76 6.07 1.56
C TRP A 60 5.30 5.79 1.92
N VAL A 61 4.46 5.48 0.92
CA VAL A 61 3.07 5.07 1.17
C VAL A 61 2.99 3.74 1.92
N TYR A 62 3.86 2.78 1.58
CA TYR A 62 3.92 1.47 2.24
C TYR A 62 4.31 1.59 3.71
N GLU A 63 5.29 2.42 4.02
CA GLU A 63 5.78 2.71 5.38
C GLU A 63 4.63 3.22 6.26
N ASP A 64 3.93 4.27 5.82
CA ASP A 64 2.83 4.85 6.59
C ASP A 64 1.67 3.88 6.87
N ILE A 65 1.34 3.03 5.89
CA ILE A 65 0.31 2.00 6.05
C ILE A 65 0.79 0.90 7.01
N ALA A 66 2.06 0.49 6.91
CA ALA A 66 2.65 -0.48 7.81
C ALA A 66 2.72 0.04 9.26
N ASP A 67 3.10 1.31 9.46
CA ASP A 67 3.15 1.97 10.76
C ASP A 67 1.76 2.06 11.40
N ALA A 68 0.72 2.38 10.61
CA ALA A 68 -0.65 2.36 11.11
C ALA A 68 -1.08 0.97 11.59
N ILE A 69 -0.67 -0.09 10.87
CA ILE A 69 -0.92 -1.49 11.26
C ILE A 69 -0.14 -1.84 12.53
N GLU A 70 1.14 -1.50 12.60
CA GLU A 70 1.99 -1.74 13.75
C GLU A 70 1.41 -1.09 15.00
N LYS A 71 1.06 0.20 14.91
CA LYS A 71 0.48 0.96 16.02
C LYS A 71 -0.86 0.39 16.48
N MET A 72 -1.73 -0.01 15.55
CA MET A 72 -2.98 -0.68 15.89
C MET A 72 -2.75 -2.03 16.59
N ASN A 73 -1.70 -2.75 16.21
CA ASN A 73 -1.39 -4.07 16.75
C ASN A 73 -0.44 -4.05 17.96
N GLY A 74 0.16 -2.91 18.31
CA GLY A 74 1.21 -2.83 19.34
C GLY A 74 0.79 -3.29 20.74
N GLY A 75 -0.51 -3.31 21.06
CA GLY A 75 -1.03 -3.85 22.31
C GLY A 75 -1.33 -5.36 22.30
N ALA A 76 -1.19 -6.03 21.15
CA ALA A 76 -1.54 -7.44 20.98
C ALA A 76 -0.30 -8.33 20.98
N GLY A 77 -0.33 -9.42 21.75
CA GLY A 77 0.78 -10.37 21.79
C GLY A 77 0.92 -11.20 20.51
N ASN A 78 -0.16 -11.33 19.72
CA ASN A 78 -0.18 -12.07 18.45
C ASN A 78 -1.47 -11.81 17.64
N VAL A 79 -1.50 -12.30 16.39
CA VAL A 79 -2.57 -12.05 15.41
C VAL A 79 -3.94 -12.57 15.84
N LEU A 80 -4.00 -13.57 16.73
CA LEU A 80 -5.27 -14.10 17.25
C LEU A 80 -6.02 -13.02 18.05
N SER A 81 -5.27 -12.14 18.71
CA SER A 81 -5.78 -11.02 19.52
C SER A 81 -5.66 -9.65 18.84
N ALA A 82 -4.81 -9.53 17.81
CA ALA A 82 -4.52 -8.25 17.15
C ALA A 82 -5.73 -7.65 16.41
N PRO A 83 -5.91 -6.33 16.41
CA PRO A 83 -6.94 -5.66 15.60
C PRO A 83 -6.82 -5.95 14.11
N VAL A 84 -5.63 -5.78 13.53
CA VAL A 84 -5.34 -6.06 12.13
C VAL A 84 -4.84 -7.50 12.00
N LYS A 85 -5.56 -8.29 11.23
CA LYS A 85 -5.27 -9.72 11.03
C LYS A 85 -4.33 -9.96 9.87
N ARG A 86 -4.56 -9.27 8.75
CA ARG A 86 -3.80 -9.50 7.52
C ARG A 86 -3.76 -8.26 6.64
N LEU A 87 -2.59 -7.94 6.09
CA LEU A 87 -2.45 -7.05 4.95
C LEU A 87 -2.60 -7.88 3.67
N LEU A 88 -3.62 -7.57 2.86
CA LEU A 88 -3.85 -8.25 1.59
C LEU A 88 -3.06 -7.59 0.45
N GLY A 89 -2.91 -6.26 0.49
CA GLY A 89 -2.08 -5.53 -0.47
C GLY A 89 -2.27 -4.03 -0.42
N ILE A 90 -1.31 -3.34 -1.05
CA ILE A 90 -1.33 -1.91 -1.35
C ILE A 90 -1.00 -1.76 -2.84
N ARG A 91 -1.84 -1.06 -3.59
CA ARG A 91 -1.76 -0.98 -5.06
C ARG A 91 -1.98 0.44 -5.58
N PHE A 92 -1.38 0.75 -6.72
CA PHE A 92 -1.48 2.08 -7.37
C PHE A 92 -2.12 2.04 -8.76
N ALA A 93 -2.07 0.89 -9.43
CA ALA A 93 -2.60 0.71 -10.79
C ALA A 93 -3.90 -0.12 -10.84
N GLY A 94 -4.56 -0.34 -9.70
CA GLY A 94 -5.82 -1.10 -9.64
C GLY A 94 -6.16 -1.59 -8.24
N LEU A 95 -7.37 -2.13 -8.08
CA LEU A 95 -7.86 -2.63 -6.79
C LEU A 95 -7.05 -3.85 -6.32
N VAL A 96 -6.96 -4.04 -5.00
CA VAL A 96 -6.34 -5.23 -4.43
C VAL A 96 -7.19 -6.47 -4.69
N THR A 97 -6.64 -7.41 -5.46
CA THR A 97 -7.26 -8.70 -5.71
C THR A 97 -6.79 -9.71 -4.66
N ALA A 98 -7.67 -10.09 -3.73
CA ALA A 98 -7.39 -11.20 -2.83
C ALA A 98 -7.45 -12.50 -3.65
N GLY A 99 -6.35 -13.23 -3.73
CA GLY A 99 -6.26 -14.42 -4.57
C GLY A 99 -7.27 -15.51 -4.19
N SER A 100 -8.08 -15.90 -5.18
CA SER A 100 -8.10 -17.29 -5.67
C SER A 100 -8.04 -17.21 -7.19
N GLN A 101 -6.98 -17.76 -7.79
CA GLN A 101 -6.97 -18.05 -9.22
C GLN A 101 -7.96 -19.18 -9.47
N THR A 102 -9.22 -18.84 -9.77
CA THR A 102 -10.10 -19.71 -10.54
C THR A 102 -10.79 -18.86 -11.60
N THR A 103 -10.50 -19.20 -12.85
CA THR A 103 -11.15 -18.72 -14.07
C THR A 103 -12.67 -18.62 -13.91
N THR A 104 -13.23 -17.42 -13.93
CA THR A 104 -14.62 -17.22 -14.37
C THR A 104 -14.82 -15.81 -14.90
N ARG A 105 -15.20 -15.75 -16.19
CA ARG A 105 -15.63 -14.55 -16.91
C ARG A 105 -16.77 -13.87 -16.13
N GLY A 106 -16.51 -12.68 -15.60
CA GLY A 106 -17.52 -11.77 -15.07
C GLY A 106 -17.06 -10.35 -15.38
N HIS A 107 -17.92 -9.56 -16.02
CA HIS A 107 -17.64 -8.22 -16.51
C HIS A 107 -17.40 -7.24 -15.35
N SER A 108 -16.17 -7.20 -14.82
CA SER A 108 -15.70 -6.07 -14.02
C SER A 108 -14.83 -5.18 -14.89
N ARG A 109 -15.21 -3.89 -14.95
CA ARG A 109 -14.63 -2.86 -15.81
C ARG A 109 -13.27 -2.34 -15.29
N THR A 110 -12.42 -3.25 -14.81
CA THR A 110 -11.07 -2.96 -14.34
C THR A 110 -10.14 -4.03 -14.91
N THR A 111 -9.61 -3.75 -16.09
CA THR A 111 -8.51 -4.49 -16.69
C THR A 111 -7.27 -4.32 -15.82
N ALA A 112 -7.06 -5.22 -14.85
CA ALA A 112 -5.71 -5.52 -14.40
C ALA A 112 -5.04 -6.28 -15.56
N THR A 113 -4.54 -5.53 -16.53
CA THR A 113 -3.71 -6.04 -17.61
C THR A 113 -2.46 -6.63 -16.99
N ALA A 114 -2.31 -7.95 -17.10
CA ALA A 114 -1.03 -8.60 -16.85
C ALA A 114 0.03 -7.89 -17.71
N GLY A 115 0.97 -7.18 -17.06
CA GLY A 115 1.99 -6.37 -17.71
C GLY A 115 1.96 -4.86 -17.40
N VAL A 116 0.91 -4.33 -16.76
CA VAL A 116 0.91 -2.93 -16.29
C VAL A 116 1.60 -2.85 -14.93
N ARG A 117 2.67 -2.06 -14.87
CA ARG A 117 3.45 -1.82 -13.65
C ARG A 117 2.60 -1.05 -12.64
N ASP A 118 2.71 -1.40 -11.35
CA ASP A 118 1.96 -0.78 -10.25
C ASP A 118 2.55 0.59 -9.84
N ARG A 119 2.63 1.50 -10.81
CA ARG A 119 3.23 2.83 -10.66
C ARG A 119 2.30 3.76 -9.87
N PRO A 120 2.83 4.60 -8.96
CA PRO A 120 2.05 5.63 -8.30
C PRO A 120 1.29 6.51 -9.29
N SER A 121 -0.04 6.59 -9.13
CA SER A 121 -0.91 7.37 -10.02
C SER A 121 -1.10 8.77 -9.44
N TYR A 122 -0.35 9.73 -9.98
CA TYR A 122 -0.50 11.15 -9.66
C TYR A 122 -1.86 11.67 -10.15
N ALA A 123 -2.60 12.33 -9.26
CA ALA A 123 -3.89 12.93 -9.57
C ALA A 123 -3.67 14.28 -10.25
N MET A 124 -3.75 14.31 -11.59
CA MET A 124 -3.56 15.52 -12.40
C MET A 124 -4.89 16.03 -12.95
N PRO A 125 -5.00 17.33 -13.32
CA PRO A 125 -6.22 17.87 -13.93
C PRO A 125 -6.65 17.18 -15.24
N ASP A 126 -5.69 16.71 -16.02
CA ASP A 126 -5.87 16.10 -17.35
C ASP A 126 -5.73 14.58 -17.35
N SER A 127 -5.31 14.00 -16.22
CA SER A 127 -5.13 12.56 -16.04
C SER A 127 -5.78 12.13 -14.72
N PRO A 128 -7.08 11.76 -14.74
CA PRO A 128 -7.76 11.29 -13.56
C PRO A 128 -7.17 9.96 -13.09
N SER A 129 -7.28 9.71 -11.78
CA SER A 129 -6.81 8.48 -11.17
C SER A 129 -7.51 7.24 -11.73
N VAL A 130 -6.77 6.13 -11.82
CA VAL A 130 -7.33 4.81 -12.20
C VAL A 130 -8.44 4.31 -11.26
N PHE A 131 -8.58 4.90 -10.08
CA PHE A 131 -9.53 4.49 -9.05
C PHE A 131 -10.84 5.27 -9.09
N LEU A 132 -10.79 6.55 -9.44
CA LEU A 132 -11.91 7.49 -9.30
C LEU A 132 -11.89 8.48 -10.47
N ASP A 133 -13.06 8.70 -11.09
CA ASP A 133 -13.22 9.63 -12.21
C ASP A 133 -12.93 11.09 -11.81
N HIS A 134 -13.04 11.42 -10.52
CA HIS A 134 -12.69 12.72 -9.93
C HIS A 134 -12.26 12.53 -8.46
N SER A 135 -11.39 13.41 -7.95
CA SER A 135 -11.03 13.40 -6.53
C SER A 135 -12.17 14.00 -5.69
N PRO A 136 -12.77 13.25 -4.73
CA PRO A 136 -13.82 13.77 -3.86
C PRO A 136 -13.38 14.94 -2.97
N THR A 137 -12.07 15.08 -2.73
CA THR A 137 -11.49 16.17 -1.94
C THR A 137 -11.26 17.44 -2.78
N GLY A 138 -11.34 17.32 -4.11
CA GLY A 138 -10.95 18.35 -5.06
C GLY A 138 -9.43 18.58 -5.16
N ARG A 139 -8.61 17.83 -4.41
CA ARG A 139 -7.16 17.98 -4.45
C ARG A 139 -6.56 17.26 -5.65
N LEU A 140 -5.62 17.93 -6.29
CA LEU A 140 -4.83 17.49 -7.43
C LEU A 140 -3.39 17.96 -7.21
N CYS A 141 -2.45 17.38 -7.94
CA CYS A 141 -1.06 17.83 -7.93
C CYS A 141 -0.97 19.31 -8.36
N ASN A 142 -0.10 20.06 -7.70
CA ASN A 142 0.15 21.47 -7.98
C ASN A 142 1.60 21.85 -7.62
N ASP A 143 1.87 23.15 -7.50
CA ASP A 143 3.21 23.67 -7.21
C ASP A 143 3.71 23.32 -5.80
N GLU A 144 2.79 23.03 -4.86
CA GLU A 144 3.10 22.79 -3.45
C GLU A 144 3.04 21.30 -3.08
N VAL A 145 2.09 20.56 -3.67
CA VAL A 145 1.83 19.16 -3.30
C VAL A 145 1.71 18.26 -4.52
N ASP A 146 2.28 17.06 -4.43
CA ASP A 146 1.89 15.94 -5.30
C ASP A 146 0.83 15.10 -4.59
N VAL A 147 -0.20 14.69 -5.31
CA VAL A 147 -1.34 13.91 -4.79
C VAL A 147 -1.38 12.59 -5.52
N ILE A 148 -1.41 11.48 -4.77
CA ILE A 148 -1.41 10.13 -5.33
C ILE A 148 -2.59 9.35 -4.77
N HIS A 149 -3.25 8.56 -5.59
CA HIS A 149 -4.27 7.62 -5.11
C HIS A 149 -3.70 6.20 -5.04
N CYS A 150 -4.10 5.46 -4.01
CA CYS A 150 -3.77 4.05 -3.84
C CYS A 150 -4.96 3.26 -3.29
N ALA A 151 -4.98 1.96 -3.55
CA ALA A 151 -5.91 1.01 -2.96
C ALA A 151 -5.23 0.22 -1.84
N VAL A 152 -5.88 0.12 -0.69
CA VAL A 152 -5.41 -0.65 0.47
C VAL A 152 -6.46 -1.70 0.82
N SER A 153 -6.03 -2.93 1.09
CA SER A 153 -6.95 -3.99 1.53
C SER A 153 -6.40 -4.76 2.72
N VAL A 154 -7.21 -4.84 3.77
CA VAL A 154 -6.83 -5.47 5.04
C VAL A 154 -7.95 -6.36 5.58
N LEU A 155 -7.57 -7.39 6.33
CA LEU A 155 -8.49 -8.13 7.18
C LEU A 155 -8.37 -7.64 8.62
N LEU A 156 -9.51 -7.33 9.24
CA LEU A 156 -9.61 -6.75 10.57
C LEU A 156 -10.54 -7.59 11.44
N ASP A 157 -10.33 -7.56 12.76
CA ASP A 157 -11.42 -7.84 13.70
C ASP A 157 -12.50 -6.76 13.54
N SER A 158 -13.77 -7.18 13.42
CA SER A 158 -14.88 -6.30 13.04
C SER A 158 -15.09 -5.12 14.02
N ARG A 159 -14.60 -5.23 15.25
CA ARG A 159 -14.68 -4.16 16.26
C ARG A 159 -13.74 -2.98 15.97
N PHE A 160 -12.74 -3.19 15.10
CA PHE A 160 -11.64 -2.25 14.89
C PHE A 160 -11.65 -1.57 13.51
N ILE A 161 -12.75 -1.65 12.76
CA ILE A 161 -12.89 -0.99 11.44
C ILE A 161 -12.63 0.51 11.55
N PHE A 162 -13.44 1.23 12.34
CA PHE A 162 -13.29 2.67 12.51
C PHE A 162 -12.01 3.08 13.25
N PRO A 163 -11.58 2.37 14.33
CA PRO A 163 -10.25 2.59 14.91
C PRO A 163 -9.11 2.51 13.90
N PHE A 164 -9.10 1.50 13.02
CA PHE A 164 -8.09 1.36 11.98
C PHE A 164 -8.15 2.51 10.97
N MET A 165 -9.32 2.88 10.48
CA MET A 165 -9.48 4.02 9.57
C MET A 165 -9.00 5.34 10.20
N LYS A 166 -9.28 5.54 11.49
CA LYS A 166 -8.81 6.71 12.24
C LYS A 166 -7.28 6.71 12.38
N GLU A 167 -6.69 5.57 12.69
CA GLU A 167 -5.24 5.45 12.81
C GLU A 167 -4.54 5.62 11.46
N LEU A 168 -5.13 5.10 10.38
CA LEU A 168 -4.60 5.29 9.03
C LEU A 168 -4.55 6.77 8.65
N CYS A 169 -5.59 7.55 8.96
CA CYS A 169 -5.65 9.00 8.72
C CYS A 169 -5.05 9.84 9.87
N SER A 170 -4.32 9.24 10.82
CA SER A 170 -3.68 9.98 11.91
C SER A 170 -2.38 10.65 11.43
N GLU A 171 -1.80 11.53 12.24
CA GLU A 171 -0.45 12.03 11.99
C GLU A 171 0.59 10.92 12.18
N LYS A 172 1.55 10.83 11.26
CA LYS A 172 2.74 9.99 11.37
C LYS A 172 3.98 10.85 11.61
N LEU A 173 4.94 10.28 12.33
CA LEU A 173 6.22 10.91 12.63
C LEU A 173 7.26 10.36 11.67
N HIS A 174 7.87 11.22 10.87
CA HIS A 174 8.95 10.85 9.97
C HIS A 174 10.25 11.48 10.44
N SER A 175 11.34 10.75 10.28
CA SER A 175 12.71 11.27 10.41
C SER A 175 13.36 11.27 9.04
N PHE A 176 13.90 12.41 8.62
CA PHE A 176 14.59 12.52 7.34
C PHE A 176 15.80 13.46 7.41
N TYR A 177 16.72 13.30 6.47
CA TYR A 177 17.89 14.17 6.34
C TYR A 177 17.55 15.27 5.31
N PRO A 178 17.49 16.56 5.71
CA PRO A 178 17.09 17.65 4.80
C PRO A 178 17.92 17.75 3.52
N ASP A 179 19.19 17.40 3.65
CA ASP A 179 20.23 17.46 2.63
C ASP A 179 20.49 16.10 1.97
N PHE A 180 19.70 15.07 2.31
CA PHE A 180 19.78 13.71 1.78
C PHE A 180 21.17 13.05 1.96
N VAL A 181 21.97 13.55 2.91
CA VAL A 181 23.28 13.01 3.28
C VAL A 181 23.14 12.21 4.57
N GLN A 182 23.56 10.94 4.56
CA GLN A 182 23.46 10.04 5.71
C GLN A 182 24.24 10.53 6.95
N SER A 183 25.30 11.31 6.75
CA SER A 183 26.08 11.93 7.83
C SER A 183 25.45 13.19 8.42
N GLY A 184 24.34 13.67 7.85
CA GLY A 184 23.62 14.85 8.31
C GLY A 184 22.91 14.63 9.65
N GLN A 185 22.24 15.68 10.14
CA GLN A 185 21.35 15.55 11.31
C GLN A 185 19.94 15.28 10.82
N PRO A 186 19.29 14.17 11.24
CA PRO A 186 17.91 13.93 10.89
C PRO A 186 17.03 14.96 11.58
N ILE A 187 16.00 15.43 10.88
CA ILE A 187 14.93 16.21 11.47
C ILE A 187 13.67 15.38 11.56
N GLU A 188 12.92 15.59 12.63
CA GLU A 188 11.60 15.00 12.81
C GLU A 188 10.54 15.93 12.24
N SER A 189 9.59 15.36 11.51
CA SER A 189 8.40 16.06 11.07
C SER A 189 7.16 15.21 11.24
N ARG A 190 6.04 15.87 11.51
CA ARG A 190 4.72 15.25 11.65
C ARG A 190 3.83 15.67 10.51
N HIS A 191 3.28 14.71 9.80
CA HIS A 191 2.34 14.97 8.72
C HIS A 191 1.17 14.00 8.77
N ASN A 192 0.00 14.51 8.40
CA ASN A 192 -1.15 13.67 8.09
C ASN A 192 -1.29 13.60 6.58
N GLN A 193 -0.75 12.55 5.98
CA GLN A 193 -0.63 12.44 4.53
C GLN A 193 -1.77 11.63 3.90
N ILE A 194 -2.50 10.83 4.68
CA ILE A 194 -3.49 9.88 4.16
C ILE A 194 -4.93 10.35 4.41
N THR A 195 -5.73 10.41 3.35
CA THR A 195 -7.18 10.61 3.41
C THR A 195 -7.89 9.43 2.76
N ILE A 196 -8.86 8.81 3.45
CA ILE A 196 -9.71 7.77 2.85
C ILE A 196 -10.77 8.42 1.97
N LEU A 197 -10.78 8.08 0.68
CA LEU A 197 -11.75 8.57 -0.32
C LEU A 197 -12.97 7.65 -0.44
N GLN A 198 -12.76 6.34 -0.34
CA GLN A 198 -13.81 5.33 -0.43
C GLN A 198 -13.48 4.15 0.49
N SER A 199 -14.52 3.53 1.05
CA SER A 199 -14.41 2.31 1.85
C SER A 199 -15.47 1.29 1.45
N ASP A 200 -15.09 0.03 1.30
CA ASP A 200 -15.97 -1.12 1.09
C ASP A 200 -15.68 -2.22 2.12
N LEU A 201 -16.73 -2.89 2.59
CA LEU A 201 -16.67 -3.83 3.70
C LEU A 201 -17.30 -5.17 3.31
N LYS A 202 -16.56 -6.26 3.54
CA LYS A 202 -17.04 -7.62 3.29
C LYS A 202 -16.80 -8.51 4.51
N VAL A 203 -17.84 -9.21 4.97
CA VAL A 203 -17.70 -10.19 6.05
C VAL A 203 -16.92 -11.40 5.53
N ILE A 204 -15.98 -11.90 6.32
CA ILE A 204 -15.17 -13.07 5.97
C ILE A 204 -15.74 -14.34 6.58
N ASP A 205 -16.02 -15.32 5.73
CA ASP A 205 -16.20 -16.71 6.15
C ASP A 205 -14.83 -17.35 6.37
N LYS A 206 -14.47 -17.60 7.63
CA LYS A 206 -13.18 -18.19 8.00
C LYS A 206 -13.03 -19.64 7.54
N THR A 207 -14.10 -20.29 7.11
CA THR A 207 -14.10 -21.66 6.62
C THR A 207 -13.87 -21.75 5.11
N ASP A 208 -13.83 -20.62 4.41
CA ASP A 208 -13.45 -20.57 2.99
C ASP A 208 -12.00 -21.06 2.80
N SER A 209 -11.78 -21.80 1.72
CA SER A 209 -10.48 -22.21 1.21
C SER A 209 -9.42 -21.09 1.19
N ALA A 210 -9.80 -19.84 0.88
CA ALA A 210 -8.87 -18.70 0.88
C ALA A 210 -8.27 -18.37 2.27
N HIS A 211 -8.85 -18.96 3.33
CA HIS A 211 -8.49 -18.74 4.72
C HIS A 211 -8.04 -20.01 5.44
N GLU A 212 -7.95 -21.14 4.74
CA GLU A 212 -7.66 -22.45 5.34
C GLU A 212 -6.34 -22.49 6.12
N LEU A 213 -5.32 -21.73 5.69
CA LEU A 213 -4.00 -21.69 6.33
C LEU A 213 -3.84 -20.57 7.37
N TYR A 214 -4.91 -19.83 7.67
CA TYR A 214 -4.86 -18.66 8.56
C TYR A 214 -5.68 -18.88 9.82
N ARG A 215 -5.21 -18.34 10.95
CA ARG A 215 -5.95 -18.34 12.21
C ARG A 215 -6.09 -16.90 12.70
N TYR A 216 -7.31 -16.40 12.73
CA TYR A 216 -7.61 -15.00 13.06
C TYR A 216 -8.15 -14.80 14.48
N GLY A 217 -8.20 -15.87 15.28
CA GLY A 217 -8.85 -15.86 16.59
C GLY A 217 -10.38 -15.99 16.52
N LYS A 218 -11.03 -15.78 17.68
CA LYS A 218 -12.47 -16.04 17.85
C LYS A 218 -13.38 -14.92 17.30
N GLY A 219 -12.93 -13.67 17.30
CA GLY A 219 -13.72 -12.51 16.86
C GLY A 219 -14.11 -12.54 15.39
N ALA A 220 -15.22 -11.91 15.02
CA ALA A 220 -15.63 -11.82 13.62
C ALA A 220 -14.57 -11.04 12.80
N VAL A 221 -14.32 -11.49 11.57
CA VAL A 221 -13.32 -10.89 10.68
C VAL A 221 -14.00 -10.27 9.48
N VAL A 222 -13.53 -9.09 9.09
CA VAL A 222 -14.01 -8.36 7.92
C VAL A 222 -12.84 -8.00 7.02
N ARG A 223 -13.08 -8.00 5.72
CA ARG A 223 -12.22 -7.36 4.73
C ARG A 223 -12.67 -5.91 4.58
N LEU A 224 -11.72 -5.00 4.74
CA LEU A 224 -11.88 -3.58 4.47
C LEU A 224 -11.02 -3.25 3.24
N ASP A 225 -11.69 -2.83 2.17
CA ASP A 225 -11.08 -2.31 0.95
C ASP A 225 -11.20 -0.77 0.97
N LEU A 226 -10.08 -0.07 0.83
CA LEU A 226 -10.01 1.39 0.86
C LEU A 226 -9.42 1.92 -0.45
N ILE A 227 -9.95 3.04 -0.92
CA ILE A 227 -9.22 3.94 -1.81
C ILE A 227 -8.77 5.12 -0.96
N CYS A 228 -7.47 5.38 -0.97
CA CYS A 228 -6.82 6.43 -0.21
C CYS A 228 -6.17 7.43 -1.14
N GLU A 229 -6.19 8.69 -0.73
CA GLU A 229 -5.36 9.77 -1.24
C GLU A 229 -4.15 9.92 -0.31
N TYR A 230 -2.98 10.10 -0.91
CA TYR A 230 -1.73 10.41 -0.23
C TYR A 230 -1.22 11.76 -0.73
N GLN A 231 -0.91 12.66 0.19
CA GLN A 231 -0.38 13.99 -0.12
C GLN A 231 1.09 14.10 0.24
N PHE A 232 1.90 14.43 -0.76
CA PHE A 232 3.32 14.65 -0.64
C PHE A 232 3.60 16.16 -0.72
N ASN A 233 4.25 16.72 0.30
CA ASN A 233 4.70 18.12 0.27
C ASN A 233 5.99 18.21 -0.55
N ARG A 234 5.94 18.88 -1.70
CA ARG A 234 7.05 18.95 -2.65
C ARG A 234 8.31 19.52 -2.04
N SER A 235 8.20 20.48 -1.12
CA SER A 235 9.35 21.07 -0.44
C SER A 235 10.25 20.04 0.28
N GLY A 236 9.71 18.87 0.63
CA GLY A 236 10.46 17.81 1.32
C GLY A 236 11.28 16.89 0.42
N TYR A 237 11.06 16.87 -0.91
CA TYR A 237 11.73 15.91 -1.80
C TYR A 237 11.96 16.39 -3.23
N ASP A 238 11.46 17.56 -3.65
CA ASP A 238 11.55 17.98 -5.05
C ASP A 238 13.01 18.10 -5.55
N ALA A 239 13.96 18.34 -4.62
CA ALA A 239 15.40 18.37 -4.88
C ALA A 239 15.99 17.02 -5.33
N ILE A 240 15.33 15.90 -5.01
CA ILE A 240 15.76 14.55 -5.42
C ILE A 240 14.88 13.95 -6.51
N LYS A 241 13.83 14.66 -6.94
CA LYS A 241 12.93 14.21 -8.01
C LYS A 241 13.66 14.32 -9.36
N PRO A 242 13.84 13.24 -10.11
CA PRO A 242 14.56 13.29 -11.39
C PRO A 242 13.89 14.24 -12.39
N ASN A 243 14.68 14.95 -13.20
CA ASN A 243 14.17 15.85 -14.26
C ASN A 243 13.21 15.14 -15.22
N LEU A 244 13.46 13.87 -15.53
CA LEU A 244 12.54 13.05 -16.33
C LEU A 244 11.12 13.02 -15.73
N ILE A 245 11.01 12.86 -14.41
CA ILE A 245 9.73 12.83 -13.70
C ILE A 245 9.13 14.24 -13.63
N LYS A 246 9.95 15.27 -13.33
CA LYS A 246 9.48 16.66 -13.34
C LYS A 246 8.82 17.00 -14.68
N LYS A 247 9.48 16.65 -15.78
CA LYS A 247 8.97 16.82 -17.15
C LYS A 247 7.66 16.05 -17.39
N GLN A 248 7.56 14.79 -16.96
CA GLN A 248 6.33 14.00 -17.09
C GLN A 248 5.15 14.63 -16.34
N LEU A 249 5.42 15.26 -15.19
CA LEU A 249 4.43 15.94 -14.36
C LEU A 249 4.19 17.41 -14.76
N GLY A 250 4.85 17.90 -15.82
CA GLY A 250 4.75 19.30 -16.25
C GLY A 250 5.38 20.30 -15.27
N GLN A 251 6.31 19.85 -14.44
CA GLN A 251 7.01 20.62 -13.41
C GLN A 251 8.34 21.19 -13.93
N PRO A 252 8.84 22.30 -13.37
CA PRO A 252 10.10 22.90 -13.80
C PRO A 252 11.28 21.95 -13.56
N GLU A 253 12.13 21.80 -14.58
CA GLU A 253 13.36 21.01 -14.51
C GLU A 253 14.49 21.80 -13.81
N ASP A 254 15.39 21.09 -13.13
CA ASP A 254 16.57 21.70 -12.53
C ASP A 254 17.58 22.06 -13.63
N THR A 255 18.15 23.26 -13.55
CA THR A 255 18.98 23.85 -14.63
C THR A 255 20.38 23.23 -14.73
N GLU A 256 20.74 22.31 -13.83
CA GLU A 256 22.06 21.67 -13.78
C GLU A 256 21.89 20.14 -13.73
N GLU A 257 21.87 19.47 -14.89
CA GLU A 257 22.40 18.11 -14.94
C GLU A 257 23.91 18.24 -14.76
N ARG A 258 24.42 17.99 -13.54
CA ARG A 258 25.84 17.66 -13.41
C ARG A 258 26.05 16.35 -14.16
N ASP A 259 26.69 16.47 -15.32
CA ASP A 259 27.21 15.38 -16.12
C ASP A 259 28.24 14.62 -15.27
N ASP A 260 27.75 13.72 -14.42
CA ASP A 260 28.59 12.75 -13.72
C ASP A 260 29.01 11.69 -14.75
N THR A 261 30.15 12.00 -15.39
CA THR A 261 30.93 11.12 -16.26
C THR A 261 31.81 10.17 -15.44
#